data_AF-M3FMZ6-F1
#
_entry.id   AF-M3FMZ6-F1
#
_cell.length_a   1.000
_cell.length_b   1.000
_cell.length_c   1.000
_cell.angle_alpha   90.00
_cell.angle_beta   90.00
_cell.angle_gamma   90.00
#
_symmetry.space_group_name_H-M   'P 1'
#
loop_
_entity.id
_entity.type
_entity.pdbx_description
1 polymer ?
#
loop_
_entity_poly.entity_id
_entity_poly.type
_entity_poly.pdbx_seq_one_letter_code
_entity_poly.pdbx_strand_id
1 'polypeptide(L)' 'MRPALNPQEYIWCRWKKNYMANFCPENLSSLIQRTKSTLRILKSDAVSFDSYWKQAGV' A
#
# COMPACT_ATOMS: atom_id res chain seq x y z
N MET A 1 -5.86 17.04 7.46
CA MET A 1 -6.19 15.67 7.91
C MET A 1 -4.90 14.89 8.09
N ARG A 2 -4.73 14.10 9.16
CA ARG A 2 -3.56 13.22 9.36
C ARG A 2 -3.83 11.87 8.67
N PRO A 3 -3.34 11.61 7.44
CA PRO A 3 -3.53 10.32 6.75
C PRO A 3 -2.89 9.13 7.49
N ALA A 4 -2.08 9.38 8.52
CA ALA A 4 -1.43 8.36 9.33
C ALA A 4 -2.38 7.51 10.21
N LEU A 5 -3.66 7.89 10.35
CA LEU A 5 -4.61 7.14 11.20
C LEU A 5 -5.56 6.23 10.43
N ASN A 6 -5.61 6.31 9.09
CA ASN A 6 -6.39 5.37 8.28
C ASN A 6 -5.43 4.35 7.64
N PRO A 7 -5.48 3.06 8.04
CA PRO A 7 -4.63 2.03 7.47
C PRO A 7 -4.74 1.91 5.96
N GLN A 8 -5.93 2.11 5.39
CA GLN A 8 -6.14 2.06 3.94
C GLN A 8 -5.39 3.18 3.22
N GLU A 9 -5.48 4.42 3.73
CA GLU A 9 -4.76 5.57 3.17
C GLU A 9 -3.25 5.38 3.28
N TYR A 10 -2.78 4.81 4.39
CA TYR A 10 -1.36 4.49 4.56
C TYR A 10 -0.88 3.46 3.54
N ILE A 11 -1.59 2.34 3.41
CA ILE A 11 -1.27 1.28 2.43
C ILE A 11 -1.27 1.89 1.03
N TRP A 12 -2.29 2.68 0.69
CA TRP A 12 -2.42 3.28 -0.63
C TRP A 12 -1.29 4.28 -0.93
N CYS A 13 -0.96 5.16 0.02
CA CYS A 13 0.12 6.13 -0.14
C CYS A 13 1.50 5.45 -0.25
N ARG A 14 1.78 4.46 0.61
CA ARG A 14 3.03 3.70 0.59
C ARG A 14 3.15 2.87 -0.69
N TRP A 15 2.05 2.23 -1.11
CA TRP A 15 1.99 1.45 -2.34
C TRP A 15 2.32 2.30 -3.56
N LYS A 16 1.66 3.45 -3.71
CA LYS A 16 1.89 4.36 -4.84
C LYS A 16 3.34 4.83 -4.90
N LYS A 17 3.91 5.25 -3.76
CA LYS A 17 5.29 5.76 -3.69
C LYS A 17 6.34 4.69 -3.98
N ASN A 18 6.17 3.49 -3.43
CA ASN A 18 7.23 2.48 -3.46
C ASN A 18 7.15 1.53 -4.66
N TYR A 19 5.94 1.26 -5.16
CA TYR A 19 5.73 0.22 -6.18
C TYR A 19 5.21 0.73 -7.52
N MET A 20 4.62 1.94 -7.54
CA MET A 20 3.99 2.51 -8.74
C MET A 20 4.62 3.82 -9.23
N ALA A 21 5.56 4.43 -8.51
CA ALA A 21 6.03 5.79 -8.79
C ALA A 21 6.55 6.00 -10.23
N ASN A 22 7.11 4.97 -10.86
CA ASN A 22 7.61 5.02 -12.24
C ASN A 22 6.99 3.94 -13.14
N PHE A 23 5.87 3.33 -12.71
CA PHE A 23 5.26 2.26 -13.48
C PHE A 23 4.32 2.84 -14.54
N CYS A 24 4.67 2.65 -15.81
CA CYS A 24 3.83 3.03 -16.96
C CYS A 24 3.23 1.77 -17.59
N PRO A 25 1.97 1.42 -17.30
CA PRO A 25 1.33 0.24 -17.89
C PRO A 25 1.07 0.45 -19.39
N GLU A 26 1.36 -0.57 -20.19
CA GLU A 26 1.04 -0.58 -21.62
C GLU A 26 -0.45 -0.81 -21.88
N ASN A 27 -1.13 -1.46 -20.94
CA ASN A 27 -2.56 -1.76 -20.99
C ASN A 27 -3.12 -2.06 -19.59
N LEU A 28 -4.45 -2.12 -19.50
CA LEU A 28 -5.15 -2.38 -18.24
C LEU A 28 -4.75 -3.73 -17.60
N SER A 29 -4.46 -4.75 -18.41
CA SER A 29 -4.04 -6.07 -17.90
C SER A 29 -2.70 -5.97 -17.16
N SER A 30 -1.72 -5.26 -17.74
CA SER A 30 -0.41 -5.02 -17.12
C SER A 30 -0.52 -4.25 -15.80
N LEU A 31 -1.45 -3.29 -15.72
CA LEU A 31 -1.74 -2.56 -14.49
C LEU A 31 -2.35 -3.46 -13.42
N ILE A 32 -3.34 -4.28 -13.77
CA ILE A 32 -3.99 -5.21 -12.84
C ILE A 32 -2.98 -6.24 -12.32
N GLN A 33 -2.17 -6.82 -13.21
CA GLN A 33 -1.14 -7.79 -12.86
C GLN A 33 -0.12 -7.19 -11.89
N ARG A 34 0.44 -6.02 -12.23
CA ARG A 34 1.41 -5.31 -11.38
C ARG A 34 0.82 -4.95 -10.01
N THR A 35 -0.42 -4.47 -9.99
CA THR A 35 -1.14 -4.11 -8.77
C THR A 35 -1.35 -5.33 -7.86
N LYS A 36 -1.83 -6.46 -8.41
CA LYS A 36 -2.00 -7.70 -7.65
C LYS A 36 -0.70 -8.20 -7.03
N SER A 37 0.39 -8.22 -7.80
CA SER A 37 1.69 -8.70 -7.33
C SER A 37 2.26 -7.80 -6.21
N THR A 38 2.20 -6.49 -6.39
CA THR A 38 2.79 -5.53 -5.43
C THR A 38 1.93 -5.37 -4.16
N LEU A 39 0.60 -5.44 -4.27
CA LEU A 39 -0.28 -5.48 -3.09
C LEU A 39 -0.10 -6.77 -2.29
N ARG A 40 0.19 -7.91 -2.93
CA ARG A 40 0.50 -9.16 -2.21
C ARG A 40 1.77 -9.01 -1.36
N ILE A 41 2.82 -8.41 -1.91
CA ILE A 41 4.06 -8.12 -1.19
C ILE A 41 3.79 -7.18 -0.01
N LEU A 42 3.07 -6.08 -0.27
CA LEU A 42 2.75 -5.10 0.77
C LEU A 42 1.87 -5.69 1.88
N LYS A 43 0.95 -6.60 1.55
CA LYS A 43 0.12 -7.32 2.53
C LYS A 43 0.96 -8.23 3.42
N SER A 44 1.98 -8.89 2.87
CA SER A 44 2.93 -9.70 3.65
C SER A 44 3.80 -8.83 4.58
N ASP A 45 4.25 -7.66 4.10
CA ASP A 45 5.02 -6.70 4.92
C ASP A 45 4.15 -5.98 5.97
N ALA A 46 2.87 -5.78 5.68
CA ALA A 46 1.93 -5.09 6.56
C ALA A 46 1.53 -5.90 7.80
N VAL A 47 1.97 -7.16 7.95
CA VAL A 47 1.77 -7.96 9.17
C VAL A 47 2.34 -7.25 10.43
N SER A 48 3.17 -6.21 10.27
CA SER A 48 3.61 -5.30 11.34
C SER A 48 2.66 -4.08 11.57
N PHE A 49 1.34 -4.25 11.55
CA PHE A 49 0.38 -3.19 11.97
C PHE A 49 0.46 -2.83 13.46
N ASP A 50 1.29 -3.55 14.21
CA ASP A 50 1.49 -3.39 15.65
C ASP A 50 1.86 -1.95 16.06
N SER A 51 2.62 -1.25 15.20
CA SER A 51 2.98 0.16 15.40
C SER A 51 1.83 1.13 15.11
N TYR A 52 0.92 0.77 14.20
CA TYR A 52 -0.26 1.56 13.84
C TYR A 52 -1.36 1.48 14.90
N TRP A 53 -1.66 0.27 15.40
CA TRP A 53 -2.63 0.08 16.49
C TRP A 53 -2.23 0.86 17.75
N LYS A 54 -0.94 0.79 18.13
CA LYS A 54 -0.37 1.58 19.23
C LYS A 54 -0.53 3.10 19.07
N GLN A 55 -0.43 3.62 17.84
CA GLN A 55 -0.64 5.04 17.57
C GLN A 55 -2.13 5.43 17.48
N ALA A 56 -3.00 4.50 17.08
CA ALA A 56 -4.44 4.67 17.05
C ALA A 56 -5.08 4.56 18.46
N GLY A 57 -4.32 4.15 19.46
CA GLY A 57 -4.78 4.01 20.85
C GLY A 57 -5.57 2.73 21.12
N VAL A 58 -5.39 1.69 20.30
CA VAL A 58 -5.96 0.35 20.48
C VAL A 58 -4.92 -0.60 21.04
#